data_AF-A0A328C3Z8-F1
#
_entry.id   AF-A0A328C3Z8-F1
#
_cell.length_a   1.000
_cell.length_b   1.000
_cell.length_c   1.000
_cell.angle_alpha   90.00
_cell.angle_beta   90.00
_cell.angle_gamma   90.00
#
_symmetry.space_group_name_H-M   'P 1'
#
loop_
_entity.id
_entity.type
_entity.pdbx_description
1 polymer ?
#
loop_
_entity_poly.entity_id
_entity_poly.type
_entity_poly.pdbx_seq_one_letter_code
_entity_poly.pdbx_strand_id
1 'polypeptide(L)'
;MMPELTHNHRGLRRAGAILLGLALASCGPYRFANDLTHSESHVNVVSIAAPAELGLNTPALRALLSAQLFDRGLASAPDADYTLRCAIGAHRSTGFDQALVAEVDLSCPLSYRGTDLEWVEATGVHTDALDPALSSSTAALQSTDRARELAAADALSQIATRVAYLIDRHHRRETAHE
;
A
#
# COMPACT_ATOMS: atom_id res chain seq x y z
N MET A 1 50.03 9.64 -58.75
CA MET A 1 49.57 10.99 -59.14
C MET A 1 48.04 10.99 -59.00
N MET A 2 47.54 11.48 -57.86
CA MET A 2 46.14 11.94 -57.70
C MET A 2 46.07 13.42 -58.18
N PRO A 3 44.92 14.04 -58.53
CA PRO A 3 43.55 13.92 -58.00
C PRO A 3 42.50 13.78 -59.15
N GLU A 4 41.17 13.85 -59.05
CA GLU A 4 40.25 14.63 -58.21
C GLU A 4 38.84 14.03 -58.40
N LEU A 5 38.16 13.60 -57.32
CA LEU A 5 36.74 13.22 -57.33
C LEU A 5 35.99 14.22 -56.47
N THR A 6 35.39 15.21 -57.13
CA THR A 6 34.46 16.18 -56.54
C THR A 6 33.17 15.46 -56.16
N HIS A 7 33.04 15.11 -54.88
CA HIS A 7 31.81 14.53 -54.33
C HIS A 7 30.79 15.63 -54.05
N ASN A 8 29.74 15.66 -54.87
CA ASN A 8 28.63 16.59 -54.76
C ASN A 8 27.75 16.24 -53.54
N HIS A 9 28.00 16.91 -52.42
CA HIS A 9 27.22 16.83 -51.19
C HIS A 9 25.85 17.51 -51.34
N ARG A 10 24.87 16.87 -51.98
CA ARG A 10 23.47 17.39 -52.01
C ARG A 10 22.36 16.34 -51.86
N GLY A 11 22.66 15.15 -51.34
CA GLY A 11 21.64 14.11 -51.09
C GLY A 11 21.35 13.78 -49.62
N LEU A 12 22.25 14.10 -48.69
CA LEU A 12 22.27 13.48 -47.36
C LEU A 12 21.61 14.29 -46.23
N ARG A 13 20.76 15.28 -46.56
CA ARG A 13 20.12 16.16 -45.56
C ARG A 13 18.61 15.95 -45.36
N ARG A 14 17.99 14.98 -46.05
CA ARG A 14 16.56 14.67 -45.89
C ARG A 14 16.24 13.32 -45.24
N ALA A 15 17.25 12.49 -44.97
CA ALA A 15 17.08 11.18 -44.32
C ALA A 15 17.24 11.21 -42.78
N GLY A 16 17.59 12.36 -42.19
CA GLY A 16 17.79 12.50 -40.74
C GLY A 16 16.56 12.96 -39.94
N ALA A 17 15.45 13.30 -40.60
CA ALA A 17 14.27 13.88 -39.93
C ALA A 17 13.14 12.87 -39.67
N ILE A 18 13.23 11.62 -40.17
CA ILE A 18 12.16 10.62 -40.04
C ILE A 18 12.43 9.65 -38.87
N LEU A 19 13.67 9.53 -38.40
CA LEU A 19 14.00 8.67 -37.24
C LEU A 19 13.87 9.35 -35.88
N LEU A 20 13.58 10.66 -35.83
CA LEU A 20 13.31 11.38 -34.57
C LEU A 20 11.82 11.40 -34.19
N GLY A 21 10.93 10.88 -35.05
CA GLY A 21 9.48 10.82 -34.80
C GLY A 21 8.98 9.54 -34.16
N LEU A 22 9.82 8.50 -34.04
CA LEU A 22 9.43 7.17 -33.52
C LEU A 22 9.88 6.88 -32.08
N ALA A 23 10.48 7.84 -31.38
CA ALA A 23 10.89 7.70 -29.97
C ALA A 23 9.93 8.36 -28.97
N LEU A 24 8.81 8.94 -29.43
CA LEU A 24 7.76 9.51 -28.57
C LEU A 24 6.56 8.58 -28.36
N ALA A 25 6.58 7.39 -28.95
CA ALA A 25 5.72 6.28 -28.53
C ALA A 25 6.37 5.54 -27.35
N SER A 26 6.78 6.27 -26.31
CA SER A 26 6.89 5.63 -25.00
C SER A 26 5.48 5.21 -24.63
N CYS A 27 5.28 3.91 -24.48
CA CYS A 27 4.17 3.35 -23.71
C CYS A 27 4.18 4.00 -22.33
N GLY A 28 3.55 5.18 -22.19
CA GLY A 28 3.00 5.60 -20.93
C GLY A 28 2.03 4.50 -20.48
N PRO A 29 1.88 4.23 -19.18
CA PRO A 29 0.95 3.22 -18.75
C PRO A 29 -0.41 3.58 -19.31
N TYR A 30 -0.95 2.71 -20.17
CA TYR A 30 -2.34 2.73 -20.58
C TYR A 30 -3.18 2.65 -19.30
N ARG A 31 -3.48 3.79 -18.69
CA ARG A 31 -4.58 3.90 -17.74
C ARG A 31 -5.81 3.87 -18.63
N PHE A 32 -6.48 2.74 -18.68
CA PHE A 32 -7.88 2.74 -19.09
C PHE A 32 -8.53 3.88 -18.31
N ALA A 33 -9.11 4.84 -19.04
CA ALA A 33 -10.15 5.70 -18.50
C ALA A 33 -11.32 4.77 -18.18
N ASN A 34 -11.17 4.01 -17.10
CA ASN A 34 -12.30 3.47 -16.40
C ASN A 34 -12.92 4.73 -15.82
N ASP A 35 -14.01 5.15 -16.46
CA ASP A 35 -14.87 6.24 -16.03
C ASP A 35 -15.48 5.80 -14.70
N LEU A 36 -14.62 5.85 -13.69
CA LEU A 36 -14.94 5.56 -12.33
C LEU A 36 -15.50 6.88 -11.83
N THR A 37 -16.82 7.01 -11.95
CA THR A 37 -17.61 7.56 -10.87
C THR A 37 -17.39 6.69 -9.61
N HIS A 38 -16.14 6.61 -9.12
CA HIS A 38 -15.89 6.32 -7.73
C HIS A 38 -16.48 7.53 -7.03
N SER A 39 -17.61 7.32 -6.38
CA SER A 39 -18.03 8.19 -5.30
C SER A 39 -16.81 8.31 -4.39
N GLU A 40 -16.12 9.46 -4.44
CA GLU A 40 -14.87 9.69 -3.70
C GLU A 40 -15.22 9.62 -2.21
N SER A 41 -15.22 8.40 -1.69
CA SER A 41 -15.58 8.13 -0.32
C SER A 41 -14.33 8.41 0.48
N HIS A 42 -14.42 9.40 1.35
CA HIS A 42 -13.32 9.77 2.21
C HIS A 42 -13.33 8.92 3.47
N VAL A 43 -12.15 8.57 3.97
CA VAL A 43 -11.98 7.86 5.24
C VAL A 43 -10.89 8.52 6.07
N ASN A 44 -11.14 8.76 7.34
CA ASN A 44 -10.14 9.27 8.27
C ASN A 44 -9.55 8.11 9.08
N VAL A 45 -8.28 7.76 8.85
CA VAL A 45 -7.55 6.86 9.75
C VAL A 45 -7.04 7.68 10.94
N VAL A 46 -7.79 7.66 12.03
CA VAL A 46 -7.52 8.53 13.17
C VAL A 46 -6.25 8.08 13.90
N SER A 47 -6.16 6.79 14.22
CA SER A 47 -5.09 6.22 15.03
C SER A 47 -4.90 4.73 14.80
N ILE A 48 -3.67 4.27 15.03
CA ILE A 48 -3.36 2.86 15.28
C ILE A 48 -2.71 2.80 16.67
N ALA A 49 -3.42 2.26 17.65
CA ALA A 49 -2.90 2.05 18.99
C ALA A 49 -2.12 0.72 19.03
N ALA A 50 -0.96 0.73 19.67
CA ALA A 50 -0.15 -0.46 19.89
C ALA A 50 0.41 -0.44 21.32
N PRO A 51 0.52 -1.61 21.97
CA PRO A 51 1.30 -1.75 23.20
C PRO A 51 2.73 -1.21 23.02
N ALA A 52 3.26 -0.51 24.03
CA ALA A 52 4.57 0.16 23.92
C ALA A 52 5.74 -0.84 23.80
N GLU A 53 5.60 -2.00 24.42
CA GLU A 53 6.54 -3.12 24.42
C GLU A 53 6.78 -3.72 23.03
N LEU A 54 5.88 -3.48 22.07
CA LEU A 54 5.99 -3.95 20.71
C LEU A 54 6.96 -3.12 19.85
N GLY A 55 7.30 -1.91 20.28
CA GLY A 55 8.22 -1.03 19.54
C GLY A 55 7.74 -0.66 18.12
N LEU A 56 6.47 -0.91 17.78
CA LEU A 56 5.95 -0.72 16.43
C LEU A 56 5.85 0.76 16.07
N ASN A 57 6.24 1.08 14.84
CA ASN A 57 6.12 2.42 14.29
C ASN A 57 4.67 2.69 13.86
N THR A 58 3.79 2.96 14.83
CA THR A 58 2.36 3.21 14.57
C THR A 58 2.10 4.38 13.61
N PRO A 59 2.89 5.47 13.57
CA PRO A 59 2.76 6.47 12.51
C PRO A 59 3.01 5.92 11.10
N ALA A 60 4.01 5.06 10.91
CA ALA A 60 4.30 4.43 9.63
C ALA A 60 3.20 3.43 9.23
N LEU A 61 2.72 2.61 10.17
CA LEU A 61 1.59 1.71 9.95
C LEU A 61 0.32 2.47 9.58
N ARG A 62 0.07 3.64 10.18
CA ARG A 62 -1.05 4.51 9.82
C ARG A 62 -0.92 5.02 8.37
N ALA A 63 0.27 5.50 8.00
CA ALA A 63 0.53 5.95 6.64
C ALA A 63 0.36 4.82 5.62
N LEU A 64 0.80 3.61 5.97
CA LEU A 64 0.61 2.42 5.14
C LEU A 64 -0.88 2.09 4.95
N LEU A 65 -1.67 2.09 6.02
CA LEU A 65 -3.11 1.85 5.92
C LEU A 65 -3.80 2.90 5.06
N SER A 66 -3.46 4.18 5.23
CA SER A 66 -3.98 5.26 4.38
C SER A 66 -3.62 5.06 2.90
N ALA A 67 -2.40 4.62 2.60
CA ALA A 67 -1.99 4.31 1.23
C ALA A 67 -2.77 3.11 0.66
N GLN A 68 -2.94 2.05 1.44
CA GLN A 68 -3.71 0.88 1.05
C GLN A 68 -5.20 1.19 0.80
N LEU A 69 -5.79 2.09 1.59
CA LEU A 69 -7.15 2.59 1.37
C LEU A 69 -7.22 3.44 0.10
N PHE A 70 -6.23 4.29 -0.14
CA PHE A 70 -6.13 5.11 -1.36
C PHE A 70 -6.03 4.24 -2.63
N ASP A 71 -5.22 3.19 -2.60
CA ASP A 71 -5.11 2.22 -3.71
C ASP A 71 -6.45 1.51 -4.02
N ARG A 72 -7.38 1.52 -3.05
CA ARG A 72 -8.74 0.96 -3.17
C ARG A 72 -9.81 2.02 -3.45
N GLY A 73 -9.40 3.24 -3.81
CA GLY A 73 -10.29 4.34 -4.17
C GLY A 73 -10.84 5.15 -3.01
N LEU A 74 -10.32 4.95 -1.79
CA LEU A 74 -10.74 5.71 -0.60
C LEU A 74 -9.70 6.79 -0.26
N ALA A 75 -10.05 8.05 -0.46
CA ALA A 75 -9.16 9.16 -0.13
C ALA A 75 -9.11 9.40 1.39
N SER A 76 -7.94 9.79 1.91
CA SER A 76 -7.82 10.16 3.32
C SER A 76 -8.16 11.64 3.52
N ALA A 77 -9.13 11.95 4.39
CA ALA A 77 -9.47 13.32 4.77
C ALA A 77 -9.74 13.42 6.29
N PRO A 78 -9.32 14.50 6.97
CA PRO A 78 -9.48 14.64 8.43
C PRO A 78 -10.95 14.79 8.87
N ASP A 79 -11.79 15.31 7.99
CA ASP A 79 -13.23 15.58 8.16
C ASP A 79 -14.11 14.57 7.40
N ALA A 80 -13.55 13.41 7.05
CA ALA A 80 -14.30 12.34 6.41
C ALA A 80 -15.46 11.83 7.28
N ASP A 81 -16.58 11.52 6.64
CA ASP A 81 -17.75 10.92 7.30
C ASP A 81 -17.42 9.54 7.90
N TYR A 82 -16.56 8.77 7.23
CA TYR A 82 -16.07 7.48 7.73
C TYR A 82 -14.80 7.68 8.55
N THR A 83 -14.76 7.13 9.76
CA THR A 83 -13.55 7.14 10.59
C THR A 83 -13.16 5.73 11.01
N LEU A 84 -11.86 5.47 10.98
CA LEU A 84 -11.26 4.19 11.34
C LEU A 84 -10.28 4.39 12.49
N ARG A 85 -10.45 3.63 13.56
CA ARG A 85 -9.54 3.61 14.72
C ARG A 85 -9.07 2.20 14.93
N CYS A 86 -7.79 1.92 14.75
CA CYS A 86 -7.26 0.59 14.89
C CYS A 86 -6.53 0.39 16.22
N ALA A 87 -6.54 -0.83 16.73
CA ALA A 87 -5.75 -1.26 17.86
C ALA A 87 -5.11 -2.62 17.58
N ILE A 88 -3.84 -2.76 17.94
CA ILE A 88 -3.14 -4.05 17.96
C ILE A 88 -3.52 -4.78 19.24
N GLY A 89 -4.10 -5.96 19.09
CA GLY A 89 -4.58 -6.80 20.18
C GLY A 89 -3.51 -7.79 20.64
N ALA A 90 -3.66 -9.05 20.22
CA ALA A 90 -2.67 -10.08 20.49
C ALA A 90 -1.55 -10.07 19.45
N HIS A 91 -0.37 -10.48 19.87
CA HIS A 91 0.77 -10.68 18.99
C HIS A 91 1.58 -11.87 19.49
N ARG A 92 2.16 -12.63 18.56
CA ARG A 92 3.00 -13.77 18.88
C ARG A 92 4.17 -13.83 17.92
N SER A 93 5.34 -14.15 18.46
CA SER A 93 6.52 -14.46 17.66
C SER A 93 7.07 -15.80 18.10
N THR A 94 7.19 -16.75 17.18
CA THR A 94 7.78 -18.08 17.44
C THR A 94 8.94 -18.31 16.49
N GLY A 95 10.11 -18.62 17.05
CA GLY A 95 11.25 -19.13 16.29
C GLY A 95 11.26 -20.66 16.30
N PHE A 96 11.31 -21.30 15.13
CA PHE A 96 11.52 -22.74 15.00
C PHE A 96 12.42 -23.03 13.80
N ASP A 97 13.48 -23.82 14.00
CA ASP A 97 14.36 -24.31 12.94
C ASP A 97 14.79 -23.24 11.91
N GLN A 98 15.35 -22.12 12.40
CA GLN A 98 15.80 -20.99 11.57
C GLN A 98 14.67 -20.22 10.84
N ALA A 99 13.40 -20.46 11.18
CA ALA A 99 12.28 -19.65 10.74
C ALA A 99 11.69 -18.85 11.92
N LEU A 100 11.48 -17.56 11.70
CA LEU A 100 10.76 -16.68 12.60
C LEU A 100 9.36 -16.46 12.03
N VAL A 101 8.34 -16.84 12.80
CA VAL A 101 6.94 -16.57 12.48
C VAL A 101 6.43 -15.49 13.42
N ALA A 102 5.91 -14.41 12.86
CA ALA A 102 5.22 -13.35 13.59
C ALA A 102 3.74 -13.31 13.19
N GLU A 103 2.89 -13.16 14.20
CA GLU A 103 1.44 -13.06 14.06
C GLU A 103 0.97 -11.83 14.83
N VAL A 104 0.14 -11.00 14.20
CA VAL A 104 -0.38 -9.76 14.78
C VAL A 104 -1.87 -9.66 14.49
N ASP A 105 -2.67 -9.53 15.54
CA ASP A 105 -4.10 -9.28 15.47
C ASP A 105 -4.37 -7.78 15.52
N LEU A 106 -5.19 -7.31 14.59
CA LEU A 106 -5.68 -5.93 14.52
C LEU A 106 -7.19 -5.92 14.57
N SER A 107 -7.73 -4.98 15.33
CA SER A 107 -9.15 -4.67 15.39
C SER A 107 -9.37 -3.18 15.11
N CYS A 108 -10.23 -2.87 14.15
CA CYS A 108 -10.52 -1.53 13.70
C CYS A 108 -12.04 -1.28 13.63
N PRO A 109 -12.66 -0.66 14.66
CA PRO A 109 -13.98 -0.09 14.51
C PRO A 109 -14.02 0.92 13.37
N LEU A 110 -14.93 0.67 12.44
CA LEU A 110 -15.34 1.58 11.39
C LEU A 110 -16.64 2.25 11.83
N SER A 111 -16.65 3.58 11.84
CA SER A 111 -17.84 4.37 12.16
C SER A 111 -18.18 5.33 11.04
N TYR A 112 -19.47 5.63 10.86
CA TYR A 112 -19.98 6.63 9.94
C TYR A 112 -20.68 7.74 10.74
N ARG A 113 -20.22 8.99 10.62
CA ARG A 113 -20.73 10.17 11.35
C ARG A 113 -20.86 9.94 12.87
N GLY A 114 -19.86 9.26 13.44
CA GLY A 114 -19.81 8.94 14.87
C GLY A 114 -20.67 7.75 15.33
N THR A 115 -21.35 7.06 14.41
CA THR A 115 -22.08 5.83 14.70
C THR A 115 -21.26 4.62 14.26
N ASP A 116 -21.06 3.65 15.16
CA ASP A 116 -20.35 2.42 14.84
C ASP A 116 -21.09 1.63 13.75
N LEU A 117 -20.37 1.31 12.68
CA LEU A 117 -20.90 0.59 11.53
C LEU A 117 -20.54 -0.89 11.62
N GLU A 118 -19.25 -1.21 11.77
CA GLU A 118 -18.77 -2.59 11.91
C GLU A 118 -17.38 -2.61 12.57
N TRP A 119 -17.09 -3.69 13.30
CA TRP A 119 -15.75 -3.98 13.80
C TRP A 119 -15.01 -4.82 12.76
N VAL A 120 -13.92 -4.29 12.22
CA VAL A 120 -13.11 -4.98 11.21
C VAL A 120 -11.88 -5.58 11.87
N GLU A 121 -11.80 -6.90 11.86
CA GLU A 121 -10.69 -7.64 12.46
C GLU A 121 -9.88 -8.36 11.38
N ALA A 122 -8.57 -8.40 11.56
CA ALA A 122 -7.68 -9.18 10.72
C ALA A 122 -6.47 -9.67 11.50
N THR A 123 -5.99 -10.84 11.12
CA THR A 123 -4.74 -11.42 11.61
C THR A 123 -3.75 -11.47 10.46
N GLY A 124 -2.60 -10.85 10.68
CA GLY A 124 -1.51 -10.85 9.72
C GLY A 124 -0.43 -11.79 10.17
N VAL A 125 0.11 -12.56 9.23
CA VAL A 125 1.14 -13.55 9.51
C VAL A 125 2.32 -13.30 8.59
N HIS A 126 3.51 -13.23 9.16
CA HIS A 126 4.75 -13.09 8.42
C HIS A 126 5.76 -14.14 8.85
N THR A 127 6.43 -14.73 7.87
CA THR A 127 7.50 -15.70 8.09
C THR A 127 8.79 -15.16 7.48
N ASP A 128 9.83 -15.01 8.31
CA ASP A 128 11.16 -14.58 7.89
C ASP A 128 12.19 -15.66 8.22
N ALA A 129 13.24 -15.75 7.41
CA ALA A 129 14.36 -16.63 7.69
C ALA A 129 15.27 -15.97 8.74
N LEU A 130 15.47 -16.64 9.88
CA LEU A 130 16.51 -16.27 10.83
C LEU A 130 17.85 -16.65 10.22
N ASP A 131 18.62 -15.64 9.79
CA ASP A 131 19.99 -15.87 9.34
C ASP A 131 20.81 -16.50 10.50
N PRO A 132 21.31 -17.74 10.34
CA PRO A 132 22.06 -18.44 11.37
C PRO A 132 23.39 -17.73 11.73
N ALA A 133 23.85 -16.77 10.91
CA ALA A 133 25.00 -15.93 11.20
C ALA A 133 24.70 -14.79 12.19
N LEU A 134 23.42 -14.53 12.50
CA LEU A 134 22.97 -13.54 13.50
C LEU A 134 23.24 -14.06 14.92
N SER A 135 24.52 -14.08 15.30
CA SER A 135 24.98 -14.53 16.62
C SER A 135 24.81 -13.49 17.73
N SER A 136 24.33 -12.28 17.40
CA SER A 136 24.14 -11.21 18.37
C SER A 136 22.66 -11.04 18.76
N SER A 137 22.42 -10.88 20.07
CA SER A 137 21.10 -10.68 20.67
C SER A 137 20.36 -9.49 20.04
N THR A 138 21.08 -8.43 19.67
CA THR A 138 20.52 -7.23 19.05
C THR A 138 19.94 -7.51 17.66
N ALA A 139 20.61 -8.34 16.86
CA ALA A 139 20.18 -8.61 15.50
C ALA A 139 18.96 -9.56 15.47
N ALA A 140 18.86 -10.47 16.45
CA ALA A 140 17.66 -11.30 16.67
C ALA A 140 16.44 -10.48 17.14
N LEU A 141 16.66 -9.43 17.94
CA LEU A 141 15.59 -8.51 18.33
C LEU A 141 15.08 -7.71 17.12
N GLN A 142 15.99 -7.17 16.31
CA GLN A 142 15.64 -6.42 15.10
C GLN A 142 14.87 -7.26 14.08
N SER A 143 15.24 -8.53 13.89
CA SER A 143 14.48 -9.43 13.00
C SER A 143 13.08 -9.71 13.54
N THR A 144 12.93 -9.84 14.86
CA THR A 144 11.64 -10.01 15.53
C THR A 144 10.73 -8.80 15.34
N ASP A 145 11.25 -7.59 15.57
CA ASP A 145 10.49 -6.36 15.41
C ASP A 145 10.07 -6.15 13.95
N ARG A 146 10.99 -6.40 13.01
CA ARG A 146 10.70 -6.35 11.57
C ARG A 146 9.62 -7.34 11.17
N ALA A 147 9.69 -8.59 11.61
CA ALA A 147 8.70 -9.60 11.27
C ALA A 147 7.31 -9.22 11.79
N ARG A 148 7.21 -8.64 13.00
CA ARG A 148 5.95 -8.13 13.56
C ARG A 148 5.41 -6.94 12.78
N GLU A 149 6.27 -6.02 12.36
CA GLU A 149 5.84 -4.88 11.53
C GLU A 149 5.30 -5.35 10.17
N LEU A 150 5.93 -6.36 9.57
CA LEU A 150 5.46 -6.99 8.33
C LEU A 150 4.16 -7.77 8.51
N ALA A 151 4.00 -8.48 9.63
CA ALA A 151 2.73 -9.13 9.97
C ALA A 151 1.61 -8.10 10.17
N ALA A 152 1.87 -6.99 10.87
CA ALA A 152 0.92 -5.90 11.01
C ALA A 152 0.56 -5.27 9.65
N ALA A 153 1.53 -5.10 8.76
CA ALA A 153 1.30 -4.58 7.40
C ALA A 153 0.37 -5.49 6.57
N ASP A 154 0.51 -6.81 6.71
CA ASP A 154 -0.37 -7.79 6.07
C ASP A 154 -1.81 -7.68 6.60
N ALA A 155 -1.97 -7.68 7.93
CA ALA A 155 -3.27 -7.48 8.57
C ALA A 155 -3.94 -6.18 8.11
N LEU A 156 -3.19 -5.07 8.04
CA LEU A 156 -3.71 -3.78 7.54
C LEU A 156 -4.20 -3.86 6.09
N SER A 157 -3.55 -4.63 5.23
CA SER A 157 -3.99 -4.82 3.84
C SER A 157 -5.34 -5.53 3.77
N GLN A 158 -5.54 -6.53 4.63
CA GLN A 158 -6.82 -7.23 4.75
C GLN A 158 -7.91 -6.28 5.27
N ILE A 159 -7.61 -5.49 6.30
CA ILE A 159 -8.51 -4.46 6.84
C ILE A 159 -8.88 -3.44 5.77
N ALA A 160 -7.92 -2.90 5.02
CA ALA A 160 -8.18 -1.94 3.95
C ALA A 160 -9.15 -2.50 2.90
N THR A 161 -8.99 -3.77 2.53
CA THR A 161 -9.87 -4.47 1.58
C THR A 161 -11.29 -4.58 2.14
N ARG A 162 -11.41 -4.97 3.40
CA ARG A 162 -12.71 -5.13 4.05
C ARG A 162 -13.41 -3.78 4.24
N VAL A 163 -12.70 -2.74 4.66
CA VAL A 163 -13.21 -1.37 4.82
C VAL A 163 -13.72 -0.83 3.49
N ALA A 164 -12.95 -0.98 2.40
CA ALA A 164 -13.40 -0.55 1.06
C ALA A 164 -14.72 -1.20 0.65
N TYR A 165 -14.86 -2.51 0.86
CA TYR A 165 -16.11 -3.22 0.60
C TYR A 165 -17.28 -2.71 1.47
N LEU A 166 -17.04 -2.46 2.77
CA LEU A 166 -18.09 -2.02 3.69
C LEU A 166 -18.58 -0.61 3.38
N ILE A 167 -17.67 0.31 3.06
CA ILE A 167 -18.00 1.68 2.68
C ILE A 167 -18.81 1.68 1.38
N ASP A 168 -18.36 0.96 0.36
CA ASP A 168 -19.09 0.84 -0.90
C ASP A 168 -20.49 0.20 -0.71
N ARG A 169 -20.59 -0.85 0.10
CA ARG A 169 -21.88 -1.47 0.46
C ARG A 169 -22.80 -0.50 1.20
N HIS A 170 -22.27 0.28 2.13
CA HIS A 170 -23.03 1.26 2.89
C HIS A 170 -23.54 2.38 1.99
N HIS A 171 -22.66 2.96 1.18
CA HIS A 171 -23.02 4.02 0.23
C HIS A 171 -24.09 3.59 -0.77
N ARG A 172 -24.01 2.35 -1.29
CA ARG A 172 -25.06 1.78 -2.16
C ARG A 172 -26.40 1.59 -1.45
N ARG A 173 -26.41 1.36 -0.13
CA ARG A 173 -27.65 1.25 0.65
C ARG A 173 -28.27 2.62 0.89
N GLU A 174 -27.46 3.64 1.20
CA GLU A 174 -27.95 5.01 1.40
C GLU A 174 -28.59 5.55 0.12
N THR A 175 -27.89 5.43 -1.01
CA THR A 175 -28.38 5.92 -2.32
C THR A 175 -29.56 5.14 -2.90
N ALA A 176 -29.82 3.92 -2.43
CA ALA A 176 -30.99 3.13 -2.86
C ALA A 176 -32.29 3.50 -2.12
N HIS A 177 -32.22 4.29 -1.04
CA HIS A 177 -33.39 4.71 -0.25
C HIS A 177 -33.80 6.17 -0.51
N GLU A 178 -33.08 6.88 -1.40
CA GLU A 178 -33.45 8.18 -1.95
C GLU A 178 -34.26 8.04 -3.25
#